data_AF-A0A978SA68-F1
#
_entry.id   AF-A0A978SA68-F1
#
_cell.length_a   1.000
_cell.length_b   1.000
_cell.length_c   1.000
_cell.angle_alpha   90.00
_cell.angle_beta   90.00
_cell.angle_gamma   90.00
#
_symmetry.space_group_name_H-M   'P 1'
#
loop_
_entity.id
_entity.type
_entity.pdbx_description
1 polymer ?
#
loop_
_entity_poly.entity_id
_entity_poly.type
_entity_poly.pdbx_seq_one_letter_code
_entity_poly.pdbx_strand_id
1 'polypeptide(L)'
;MRRLLSILLVTGCAMTGLPGASLAQSNRGFTIFGGPDRGYELDYHLERGRADVSDRYRLRIPGRKLIGAVSKLTIDYPDYYRGRFDPSRVEVLVGQEKVSLTCTEKTLEQSQTEANPQPQGENTAPCQVLWDAQKRAIEVNFPQPLTGSKDLELVFSNVRNPWRGGMFYFNCRISSLTGSPLPQYVGTWVLTID
;
A
#
# COMPACT_ATOMS: atom_id res chain seq x y z
N MET A 1 37.43 -12.21 72.90
CA MET A 1 36.67 -13.48 72.83
C MET A 1 35.74 -13.42 71.63
N ARG A 2 35.62 -14.55 70.92
CA ARG A 2 34.89 -14.80 69.66
C ARG A 2 33.41 -14.37 69.66
N ARG A 3 32.86 -14.37 68.43
CA ARG A 3 31.46 -14.53 67.98
C ARG A 3 30.81 -13.16 67.64
N LEU A 4 30.26 -12.89 66.46
CA LEU A 4 29.57 -13.72 65.46
C LEU A 4 29.74 -13.16 64.04
N LEU A 5 30.12 -14.02 63.09
CA LEU A 5 29.78 -13.88 61.67
C LEU A 5 28.27 -14.03 61.52
N SER A 6 27.60 -13.14 60.77
CA SER A 6 26.38 -13.40 59.97
C SER A 6 25.81 -12.09 59.40
N ILE A 7 26.24 -11.65 58.22
CA ILE A 7 25.39 -10.82 57.36
C ILE A 7 25.45 -11.45 55.96
N LEU A 8 24.42 -12.25 55.70
CA LEU A 8 24.14 -12.95 54.46
C LEU A 8 23.33 -12.00 53.54
N LEU A 9 23.83 -11.83 52.32
CA LEU A 9 23.16 -11.45 51.06
C LEU A 9 21.65 -11.09 51.10
N VAL A 10 21.28 -9.91 50.60
CA VAL A 10 20.30 -9.75 49.49
C VAL A 10 20.54 -8.38 48.82
N THR A 11 21.54 -8.27 47.95
CA THR A 11 21.57 -7.19 46.96
C THR A 11 20.71 -7.65 45.78
N GLY A 12 19.39 -7.56 45.96
CA GLY A 12 18.43 -7.90 44.92
C GLY A 12 18.62 -6.96 43.73
N CYS A 13 18.90 -7.52 42.57
CA CYS A 13 18.91 -6.79 41.30
C CYS A 13 17.58 -6.06 41.10
N ALA A 14 17.54 -4.76 41.39
CA ALA A 14 16.57 -3.86 40.78
C ALA A 14 17.00 -3.60 39.33
N MET A 15 17.00 -4.66 38.52
CA MET A 15 17.00 -4.50 37.07
C MET A 15 15.55 -4.21 36.70
N THR A 16 15.20 -2.92 36.73
CA THR A 16 14.08 -2.37 35.99
C THR A 16 14.33 -2.69 34.52
N GLY A 17 13.86 -3.85 34.08
CA GLY A 17 13.77 -4.15 32.67
C GLY A 17 12.84 -3.11 32.08
N LEU A 18 13.41 -2.15 31.35
CA LEU A 18 12.62 -1.40 30.39
C LEU A 18 11.99 -2.47 29.50
N PRO A 19 10.65 -2.57 29.41
CA PRO A 19 10.07 -3.42 28.39
C PRO A 19 10.59 -2.88 27.07
N GLY A 20 11.54 -3.61 26.45
CA GLY A 20 11.95 -3.32 25.10
C GLY A 20 10.66 -3.33 24.29
N ALA A 21 10.35 -2.20 23.65
CA ALA A 21 9.22 -2.12 22.76
C ALA A 21 9.39 -3.23 21.72
N SER A 22 8.63 -4.32 21.88
CA SER A 22 8.58 -5.37 20.89
C SER A 22 7.91 -4.76 19.69
N LEU A 23 8.65 -4.55 18.61
CA LEU A 23 8.09 -4.35 17.27
C LEU A 23 7.48 -5.69 16.82
N ALA A 24 6.37 -6.07 17.45
CA ALA A 24 5.66 -7.29 17.11
C ALA A 24 4.91 -7.07 15.79
N GLN A 25 5.36 -7.82 14.77
CA GLN A 25 4.68 -8.11 13.51
C GLN A 25 4.37 -6.90 12.62
N SER A 26 5.36 -6.50 11.83
CA SER A 26 5.23 -5.62 10.67
C SER A 26 4.52 -6.34 9.50
N ASN A 27 3.28 -6.79 9.74
CA ASN A 27 2.23 -7.03 8.76
C ASN A 27 2.57 -7.83 7.47
N ARG A 28 2.52 -9.16 7.58
CA ARG A 28 1.88 -10.08 6.61
C ARG A 28 1.47 -11.32 7.40
N GLY A 29 0.17 -11.63 7.46
CA GLY A 29 -0.31 -12.85 8.11
C GLY A 29 0.14 -14.10 7.34
N PHE A 30 0.27 -15.25 7.99
CA PHE A 30 0.51 -16.50 7.27
C PHE A 30 -0.84 -17.02 6.75
N THR A 31 -1.05 -16.96 5.43
CA THR A 31 -2.24 -17.57 4.81
C THR A 31 -2.03 -19.08 4.67
N ILE A 32 -2.51 -19.87 5.65
CA ILE A 32 -2.36 -21.35 5.61
C ILE A 32 -3.42 -22.00 4.71
N PHE A 33 -4.65 -21.45 4.67
CA PHE A 33 -5.79 -22.03 3.96
C PHE A 33 -6.67 -20.94 3.32
N GLY A 34 -7.27 -21.23 2.16
CA GLY A 34 -8.22 -20.33 1.48
C GLY A 34 -7.58 -19.13 0.74
N GLY A 35 -6.25 -19.02 0.75
CA GLY A 35 -5.48 -17.98 0.08
C GLY A 35 -5.38 -18.14 -1.43
N PRO A 36 -4.89 -17.10 -2.16
CA PRO A 36 -4.42 -17.26 -3.53
C PRO A 36 -3.27 -18.28 -3.59
N ASP A 37 -3.02 -18.86 -4.76
CA ASP A 37 -1.81 -19.65 -4.98
C ASP A 37 -0.57 -18.83 -4.59
N ARG A 38 0.43 -19.48 -3.95
CA ARG A 38 1.63 -18.79 -3.39
C ARG A 38 2.34 -17.88 -4.40
N GLY A 39 2.31 -18.24 -5.68
CA GLY A 39 2.90 -17.43 -6.75
C GLY A 39 2.17 -16.11 -7.03
N TYR A 40 0.94 -15.96 -6.55
CA TYR A 40 0.06 -14.80 -6.75
C TYR A 40 -0.20 -14.01 -5.47
N GLU A 41 0.29 -14.45 -4.32
CA GLU A 41 0.17 -13.65 -3.10
C GLU A 41 1.13 -12.46 -3.15
N LEU A 42 0.59 -11.25 -3.05
CA LEU A 42 1.33 -10.00 -3.08
C LEU A 42 1.68 -9.52 -1.67
N ASP A 43 2.82 -8.84 -1.55
CA ASP A 43 3.31 -8.30 -0.29
C ASP A 43 2.59 -6.99 0.05
N TYR A 44 2.26 -6.80 1.32
CA TYR A 44 1.67 -5.56 1.81
C TYR A 44 2.22 -5.22 3.20
N HIS A 45 1.95 -3.99 3.66
CA HIS A 45 2.18 -3.58 5.02
C HIS A 45 1.13 -2.55 5.45
N LEU A 46 0.42 -2.78 6.56
CA LEU A 46 -0.46 -1.78 7.19
C LEU A 46 0.23 -1.28 8.45
N GLU A 47 0.25 0.04 8.62
CA GLU A 47 0.98 0.70 9.71
C GLU A 47 0.36 0.40 11.09
N ARG A 48 -0.98 0.35 11.17
CA ARG A 48 -1.71 0.02 12.40
C ARG A 48 -2.35 -1.35 12.34
N GLY A 49 -2.95 -1.72 11.20
CA GLY A 49 -3.62 -2.99 11.00
C GLY A 49 -4.82 -3.25 11.93
N ARG A 50 -5.45 -2.20 12.48
CA ARG A 50 -6.57 -2.33 13.44
C ARG A 50 -7.89 -1.91 12.83
N ALA A 51 -8.97 -2.54 13.25
CA ALA A 51 -10.31 -2.16 12.88
C ALA A 51 -10.65 -0.76 13.42
N ASP A 52 -11.54 -0.07 12.70
CA ASP A 52 -12.11 1.23 13.09
C ASP A 52 -11.08 2.34 13.44
N VAL A 53 -9.87 2.29 12.85
CA VAL A 53 -8.87 3.36 12.93
C VAL A 53 -8.49 3.87 11.54
N SER A 54 -7.94 5.07 11.48
CA SER A 54 -7.24 5.54 10.28
C SER A 54 -5.86 4.88 10.21
N ASP A 55 -5.47 4.46 9.02
CA ASP A 55 -4.28 3.64 8.77
C ASP A 55 -3.58 4.06 7.46
N ARG A 56 -2.38 3.53 7.27
CA ARG A 56 -1.58 3.71 6.06
C ARG A 56 -1.23 2.35 5.47
N TYR A 57 -1.67 2.12 4.25
CA TYR A 57 -1.45 0.87 3.53
C TYR A 57 -0.31 1.05 2.54
N ARG A 58 0.65 0.12 2.55
CA ARG A 58 1.69 -0.04 1.53
C ARG A 58 1.42 -1.34 0.79
N LEU A 59 1.00 -1.26 -0.46
CA LEU A 59 0.66 -2.40 -1.30
C LEU A 59 1.74 -2.56 -2.38
N ARG A 60 2.49 -3.66 -2.33
CA ARG A 60 3.66 -3.87 -3.20
C ARG A 60 3.36 -4.89 -4.30
N ILE A 61 3.83 -4.58 -5.50
CA ILE A 61 3.78 -5.43 -6.68
C ILE A 61 5.20 -5.66 -7.18
N PRO A 62 5.67 -6.92 -7.19
CA PRO A 62 6.97 -7.25 -7.74
C PRO A 62 7.07 -6.91 -9.24
N GLY A 63 8.15 -6.23 -9.65
CA GLY A 63 8.31 -5.77 -11.03
C GLY A 63 8.32 -6.87 -12.08
N ARG A 64 8.78 -8.08 -11.71
CA ARG A 64 8.69 -9.29 -12.55
C ARG A 64 7.25 -9.68 -12.94
N LYS A 65 6.24 -9.21 -12.20
CA LYS A 65 4.82 -9.44 -12.47
C LYS A 65 4.18 -8.31 -13.29
N LEU A 66 4.88 -7.20 -13.49
CA LEU A 66 4.46 -6.07 -14.32
C LEU A 66 4.96 -6.28 -15.74
N ILE A 67 4.29 -7.17 -16.47
CA ILE A 67 4.69 -7.55 -17.82
C ILE A 67 4.18 -6.51 -18.82
N GLY A 68 5.08 -6.00 -19.67
CA GLY A 68 4.74 -5.05 -20.73
C GLY A 68 4.66 -3.59 -20.27
N ALA A 69 4.08 -2.74 -21.12
CA ALA A 69 3.89 -1.32 -20.85
C ALA A 69 2.57 -1.13 -20.10
N VAL A 70 2.61 -1.02 -18.76
CA VAL A 70 1.42 -0.94 -17.91
C VAL A 70 0.84 0.47 -17.94
N SER A 71 -0.40 0.61 -18.40
CA SER A 71 -1.11 1.90 -18.45
C SER A 71 -2.21 2.04 -17.40
N LYS A 72 -2.78 0.93 -16.93
CA LYS A 72 -3.80 0.95 -15.88
C LYS A 72 -3.58 -0.18 -14.90
N LEU A 73 -3.80 0.13 -13.63
CA LEU A 73 -3.89 -0.83 -12.55
C LEU A 73 -5.27 -0.74 -11.90
N THR A 74 -5.87 -1.89 -11.61
CA THR A 74 -7.17 -1.98 -10.95
C THR A 74 -7.04 -2.89 -9.74
N ILE A 75 -7.52 -2.41 -8.59
CA ILE A 75 -7.58 -3.15 -7.34
C ILE A 75 -9.03 -3.35 -6.96
N ASP A 76 -9.47 -4.60 -6.94
CA ASP A 76 -10.83 -4.97 -6.54
C ASP A 76 -10.83 -5.54 -5.13
N TYR A 77 -11.79 -5.14 -4.29
CA TYR A 77 -11.88 -5.58 -2.90
C TYR A 77 -13.26 -6.19 -2.57
N PRO A 78 -13.37 -7.02 -1.52
CA PRO A 78 -14.60 -7.76 -1.26
C PRO A 78 -15.75 -6.85 -0.83
N ASP A 79 -16.97 -7.30 -1.06
CA ASP A 79 -18.21 -6.56 -0.75
C ASP A 79 -18.45 -6.37 0.75
N TYR A 80 -17.81 -7.20 1.58
CA TYR A 80 -17.80 -7.07 3.03
C TYR A 80 -16.70 -6.15 3.57
N TYR A 81 -15.78 -5.65 2.73
CA TYR A 81 -14.84 -4.61 3.15
C TYR A 81 -15.58 -3.27 3.28
N ARG A 82 -15.66 -2.75 4.50
CA ARG A 82 -16.34 -1.49 4.84
C ARG A 82 -15.38 -0.34 5.17
N GLY A 83 -14.18 -0.36 4.59
CA GLY A 83 -13.23 0.74 4.71
C GLY A 83 -13.48 1.88 3.71
N ARG A 84 -12.79 3.01 3.91
CA ARG A 84 -12.86 4.17 3.01
C ARG A 84 -11.47 4.62 2.62
N PHE A 85 -11.28 4.94 1.35
CA PHE A 85 -10.01 5.43 0.80
C PHE A 85 -10.07 6.92 0.53
N ASP A 86 -8.91 7.57 0.55
CA ASP A 86 -8.75 8.97 0.17
C ASP A 86 -7.86 9.03 -1.08
N PRO A 87 -8.45 9.16 -2.29
CA PRO A 87 -7.69 9.16 -3.55
C PRO A 87 -6.68 10.31 -3.65
N SER A 88 -6.90 11.40 -2.93
CA SER A 88 -5.99 12.55 -2.91
C SER A 88 -4.67 12.27 -2.15
N ARG A 89 -4.66 11.20 -1.33
CA ARG A 89 -3.54 10.83 -0.45
C ARG A 89 -2.92 9.48 -0.84
N VAL A 90 -2.86 9.21 -2.14
CA VAL A 90 -2.23 8.00 -2.69
C VAL A 90 -0.92 8.36 -3.37
N GLU A 91 0.15 7.69 -2.97
CA GLU A 91 1.47 7.81 -3.59
C GLU A 91 1.80 6.54 -4.38
N VAL A 92 2.52 6.70 -5.48
CA VAL A 92 2.98 5.59 -6.33
C VAL A 92 4.51 5.62 -6.36
N LEU A 93 5.17 4.55 -5.93
CA LEU A 93 6.63 4.44 -5.92
C LEU A 93 7.06 3.40 -6.95
N VAL A 94 8.06 3.74 -7.77
CA VAL A 94 8.60 2.82 -8.80
C VAL A 94 10.07 2.53 -8.47
N GLY A 95 10.34 1.36 -7.90
CA GLY A 95 11.63 1.01 -7.31
C GLY A 95 11.88 1.81 -6.04
N GLN A 96 13.09 2.37 -5.90
CA GLN A 96 13.44 3.28 -4.80
C GLN A 96 13.15 4.75 -5.13
N GLU A 97 12.71 5.02 -6.35
CA GLU A 97 12.37 6.35 -6.80
C GLU A 97 10.92 6.61 -6.42
N LYS A 98 10.73 7.55 -5.50
CA LYS A 98 9.42 8.16 -5.30
C LYS A 98 9.13 8.97 -6.55
N VAL A 99 8.54 8.33 -7.55
CA VAL A 99 7.84 9.04 -8.61
C VAL A 99 6.70 9.74 -7.89
N SER A 100 6.97 10.94 -7.35
CA SER A 100 5.97 11.79 -6.70
C SER A 100 4.99 12.24 -7.78
N LEU A 101 4.13 11.34 -8.21
CA LEU A 101 2.90 11.70 -8.88
C LEU A 101 2.00 12.11 -7.73
N THR A 102 2.32 13.27 -7.17
CA THR A 102 1.44 13.96 -6.23
C THR A 102 0.22 14.28 -7.06
N CYS A 103 -0.81 13.46 -6.90
CA CYS A 103 -2.10 13.58 -7.56
C CYS A 103 -2.85 14.77 -6.93
N THR A 104 -2.22 15.95 -6.89
CA THR A 104 -2.85 17.15 -6.37
C THR A 104 -3.57 17.83 -7.52
N GLU A 105 -4.88 17.92 -7.35
CA GLU A 105 -5.78 18.87 -7.99
C GLU A 105 -5.05 20.14 -8.44
N LYS A 106 -4.67 20.21 -9.71
CA LYS A 106 -4.43 21.48 -10.39
C LYS A 106 -5.42 21.61 -11.52
N THR A 107 -6.72 21.56 -11.19
CA THR A 107 -7.79 21.95 -12.12
C THR A 107 -8.96 22.53 -11.34
N LEU A 108 -8.69 23.58 -10.59
CA LEU A 108 -9.53 24.77 -10.41
C LEU A 108 -8.48 25.84 -10.07
N GLU A 109 -7.83 26.44 -11.04
CA GLU A 109 -8.22 27.74 -11.55
C GLU A 109 -7.58 28.03 -12.92
N GLN A 110 -8.38 28.73 -13.73
CA GLN A 110 -8.04 29.57 -14.89
C GLN A 110 -7.99 28.91 -16.28
N SER A 111 -9.19 28.74 -16.80
CA SER A 111 -9.56 28.88 -18.21
C SER A 111 -9.20 30.28 -18.76
N GLN A 112 -8.61 30.30 -19.98
CA GLN A 112 -8.61 31.35 -21.02
C GLN A 112 -7.64 32.54 -20.77
N THR A 113 -6.75 32.98 -21.69
CA THR A 113 -6.95 33.27 -23.13
C THR A 113 -5.60 33.35 -23.94
N GLU A 114 -5.63 32.84 -25.19
CA GLU A 114 -4.89 33.19 -26.45
C GLU A 114 -3.35 33.10 -26.71
N ALA A 115 -3.07 32.47 -27.88
CA ALA A 115 -1.99 32.64 -28.88
C ALA A 115 -0.70 31.74 -28.88
N ASN A 116 -0.69 30.81 -29.87
CA ASN A 116 0.26 29.79 -30.43
C ASN A 116 1.73 30.23 -30.76
N PRO A 117 2.76 29.36 -31.07
CA PRO A 117 2.94 27.88 -31.00
C PRO A 117 4.19 27.34 -30.22
N GLN A 118 4.13 26.04 -29.87
CA GLN A 118 5.10 25.07 -29.27
C GLN A 118 6.55 25.02 -29.81
N PRO A 119 7.54 24.29 -29.18
CA PRO A 119 7.40 23.19 -28.19
C PRO A 119 8.40 23.24 -26.99
N GLN A 120 8.33 22.22 -26.11
CA GLN A 120 9.28 21.83 -25.05
C GLN A 120 8.87 22.15 -23.61
N GLY A 121 7.97 21.33 -23.12
CA GLY A 121 7.83 20.98 -21.70
C GLY A 121 7.12 19.64 -21.68
N GLU A 122 7.82 18.60 -21.22
CA GLU A 122 7.27 17.26 -20.99
C GLU A 122 6.18 17.37 -19.92
N ASN A 123 4.99 17.78 -20.34
CA ASN A 123 3.82 17.97 -19.50
C ASN A 123 3.19 16.59 -19.27
N THR A 124 3.91 15.74 -18.56
CA THR A 124 3.43 14.43 -18.13
C THR A 124 2.27 14.66 -17.18
N ALA A 125 1.06 14.32 -17.62
CA ALA A 125 -0.12 14.34 -16.76
C ALA A 125 0.19 13.58 -15.45
N PRO A 126 -0.32 14.00 -14.28
CA PRO A 126 -0.14 13.23 -13.06
C PRO A 126 -0.86 11.88 -13.21
N CYS A 127 -0.37 10.84 -12.53
CA CYS A 127 -1.17 9.62 -12.37
C CYS A 127 -2.53 9.99 -11.79
N GLN A 128 -3.58 9.32 -12.24
CA GLN A 128 -4.91 9.55 -11.72
C GLN A 128 -5.33 8.33 -10.91
N VAL A 129 -5.61 8.54 -9.62
CA VAL A 129 -6.18 7.53 -8.74
C VAL A 129 -7.66 7.81 -8.57
N LEU A 130 -8.48 6.82 -8.93
CA LEU A 130 -9.93 6.86 -8.83
C LEU A 130 -10.38 5.77 -7.88
N TRP A 131 -11.25 6.11 -6.94
CA TRP A 131 -11.90 5.13 -6.07
C TRP A 131 -13.39 5.12 -6.36
N ASP A 132 -13.89 3.96 -6.78
CA ASP A 132 -15.31 3.71 -7.01
C ASP A 132 -15.81 2.74 -5.93
N ALA A 133 -16.47 3.29 -4.91
CA ALA A 133 -17.02 2.52 -3.80
C ALA A 133 -18.15 1.57 -4.24
N GLN A 134 -18.90 1.93 -5.29
CA GLN A 134 -20.01 1.12 -5.81
C GLN A 134 -19.48 -0.09 -6.58
N LYS A 135 -18.48 0.13 -7.43
CA LYS A 135 -17.80 -0.95 -8.16
C LYS A 135 -16.82 -1.75 -7.31
N ARG A 136 -16.50 -1.25 -6.10
CA ARG A 136 -15.51 -1.84 -5.19
C ARG A 136 -14.11 -1.93 -5.81
N ALA A 137 -13.76 -0.89 -6.55
CA ALA A 137 -12.54 -0.82 -7.33
C ALA A 137 -11.75 0.46 -7.03
N ILE A 138 -10.42 0.34 -7.03
CA ILE A 138 -9.48 1.46 -7.09
C ILE A 138 -8.77 1.34 -8.43
N GLU A 139 -8.81 2.40 -9.24
CA GLU A 139 -8.15 2.46 -10.53
C GLU A 139 -7.01 3.47 -10.48
N VAL A 140 -5.83 3.06 -10.94
CA VAL A 140 -4.65 3.92 -11.08
C VAL A 140 -4.28 3.97 -12.55
N ASN A 141 -4.40 5.14 -13.16
CA ASN A 141 -4.04 5.38 -14.56
C ASN A 141 -2.63 5.97 -14.64
N PHE A 142 -1.76 5.31 -15.40
CA PHE A 142 -0.40 5.74 -15.69
C PHE A 142 -0.36 6.41 -17.07
N PRO A 143 -0.23 7.74 -17.14
CA PRO A 143 -0.20 8.45 -18.42
C PRO A 143 1.08 8.15 -19.20
N GLN A 144 2.20 7.93 -18.50
CA GLN A 144 3.39 7.31 -19.07
C GLN A 144 3.41 5.83 -18.67
N PRO A 145 3.37 4.90 -19.64
CA PRO A 145 3.33 3.49 -19.33
C PRO A 145 4.55 3.04 -18.54
N LEU A 146 4.32 2.37 -17.42
CA LEU A 146 5.42 1.79 -16.65
C LEU A 146 6.04 0.67 -17.47
N THR A 147 7.31 0.84 -17.81
CA THR A 147 8.10 -0.14 -18.57
C THR A 147 9.33 -0.49 -17.75
N GLY A 148 9.41 -1.72 -17.25
CA GLY A 148 10.60 -2.21 -16.54
C GLY A 148 10.31 -3.19 -15.42
N SER A 149 11.37 -3.85 -14.94
CA SER A 149 11.34 -4.85 -13.87
C SER A 149 11.37 -4.26 -12.46
N LYS A 150 11.16 -2.94 -12.31
CA LYS A 150 11.15 -2.27 -11.01
C LYS A 150 9.87 -2.61 -10.26
N ASP A 151 9.97 -2.78 -8.94
CA ASP A 151 8.80 -3.00 -8.10
C ASP A 151 7.94 -1.74 -8.05
N LEU A 152 6.63 -1.93 -7.96
CA LEU A 152 5.66 -0.85 -7.79
C LEU A 152 5.11 -0.92 -6.36
N GLU A 153 5.07 0.20 -5.65
CA GLU A 153 4.45 0.29 -4.34
C GLU A 153 3.40 1.40 -4.32
N LEU A 154 2.19 1.04 -3.94
CA LEU A 154 1.08 1.98 -3.77
C LEU A 154 0.91 2.27 -2.29
N VAL A 155 1.03 3.55 -1.93
CA VAL A 155 0.95 3.99 -0.54
C VAL A 155 -0.32 4.78 -0.34
N PHE A 156 -1.33 4.15 0.24
CA PHE A 156 -2.59 4.78 0.60
C PHE A 156 -2.46 5.36 2.01
N SER A 157 -2.54 6.67 2.13
CA SER A 157 -2.51 7.34 3.44
C SER A 157 -3.92 7.73 3.87
N ASN A 158 -4.17 7.74 5.18
CA ASN A 158 -5.46 8.09 5.77
C ASN A 158 -6.62 7.16 5.32
N VAL A 159 -6.34 5.87 5.18
CA VAL A 159 -7.38 4.87 4.93
C VAL A 159 -8.18 4.66 6.21
N ARG A 160 -9.50 4.78 6.16
CA ARG A 160 -10.35 4.37 7.29
C ARG A 160 -10.57 2.87 7.18
N ASN A 161 -10.02 2.12 8.13
CA ASN A 161 -10.21 0.68 8.21
C ASN A 161 -11.68 0.33 8.49
N PRO A 162 -12.16 -0.85 8.06
CA PRO A 162 -13.50 -1.32 8.36
C PRO A 162 -13.71 -1.45 9.87
N TRP A 163 -14.97 -1.33 10.30
CA TRP A 163 -15.35 -1.40 11.71
C TRP A 163 -15.22 -2.81 12.33
N ARG A 164 -15.25 -3.86 11.49
CA ARG A 164 -14.90 -5.23 11.89
C ARG A 164 -13.56 -5.60 11.29
N GLY A 165 -12.68 -6.18 12.11
CA GLY A 165 -11.49 -6.88 11.65
C GLY A 165 -11.83 -8.12 10.82
N GLY A 166 -10.83 -8.66 10.15
CA GLY A 166 -10.93 -9.83 9.30
C GLY A 166 -9.83 -9.90 8.24
N MET A 167 -9.96 -10.89 7.37
CA MET A 167 -9.12 -11.05 6.19
C MET A 167 -9.85 -10.52 4.96
N PHE A 168 -9.18 -9.68 4.16
CA PHE A 168 -9.76 -9.06 2.98
C PHE A 168 -8.86 -9.25 1.76
N TYR A 169 -9.43 -9.76 0.68
CA TYR A 169 -8.71 -10.17 -0.52
C TYR A 169 -8.78 -9.06 -1.57
N PHE A 170 -7.67 -8.33 -1.72
CA PHE A 170 -7.56 -7.24 -2.68
C PHE A 170 -6.88 -7.77 -3.94
N ASN A 171 -7.65 -7.94 -5.00
CA ASN A 171 -7.17 -8.51 -6.26
C ASN A 171 -6.62 -7.42 -7.17
N CYS A 172 -5.39 -7.60 -7.65
CA CYS A 172 -4.73 -6.67 -8.55
C CYS A 172 -4.80 -7.17 -9.99
N ARG A 173 -5.20 -6.26 -10.89
CA ARG A 173 -5.18 -6.46 -12.33
C ARG A 173 -4.46 -5.31 -13.01
N ILE A 174 -3.82 -5.59 -14.14
CA ILE A 174 -3.15 -4.58 -14.97
C ILE A 174 -3.66 -4.63 -16.41
N SER A 175 -3.71 -3.49 -17.06
CA SER A 175 -3.93 -3.37 -18.50
C SER A 175 -2.67 -2.80 -19.14
N SER A 176 -2.29 -3.34 -20.30
CA SER A 176 -1.13 -2.90 -21.06
C SER A 176 -1.56 -2.24 -22.37
N LEU A 177 -0.79 -1.27 -22.85
CA LEU A 177 -1.04 -0.62 -24.16
C LEU A 177 -0.58 -1.45 -25.35
N THR A 178 0.39 -2.35 -25.16
CA THR A 178 1.06 -3.08 -26.26
C THR A 178 0.73 -4.58 -26.27
N GLY A 179 -0.17 -5.02 -25.38
CA GLY A 179 -0.51 -6.42 -25.17
C GLY A 179 -2.00 -6.72 -25.31
N SER A 180 -2.48 -7.70 -24.55
CA SER A 180 -3.90 -8.06 -24.53
C SER A 180 -4.77 -6.89 -24.07
N PRO A 181 -5.90 -6.60 -24.73
CA PRO A 181 -6.83 -5.56 -24.29
C PRO A 181 -7.55 -5.92 -22.98
N LEU A 182 -7.48 -7.19 -22.56
CA LEU A 182 -8.11 -7.67 -21.34
C LEU A 182 -7.21 -7.41 -20.12
N PRO A 183 -7.77 -6.95 -18.99
CA PRO A 183 -7.03 -6.85 -17.73
C PRO A 183 -6.44 -8.20 -17.32
N GLN A 184 -5.12 -8.23 -17.09
CA GLN A 184 -4.37 -9.39 -16.65
C GLN A 184 -4.28 -9.42 -15.13
N TYR A 185 -4.54 -10.59 -14.55
CA TYR A 185 -4.43 -10.78 -13.10
C TYR A 185 -2.96 -10.91 -12.67
N VAL A 186 -2.56 -10.09 -11.70
CA VAL A 186 -1.18 -9.98 -11.21
C VAL A 186 -0.99 -10.73 -9.90
N GLY A 187 -1.99 -10.65 -9.02
CA GLY A 187 -1.97 -11.26 -7.70
C GLY A 187 -3.00 -10.67 -6.74
N THR A 188 -2.97 -11.13 -5.50
CA THR A 188 -3.87 -10.71 -4.42
C THR A 188 -3.09 -10.31 -3.19
N TRP A 189 -3.42 -9.17 -2.60
CA TRP A 189 -3.03 -8.85 -1.23
C TRP A 189 -4.08 -9.41 -0.27
N VAL A 190 -3.65 -10.20 0.73
CA VAL A 190 -4.52 -10.78 1.75
C VAL A 190 -4.41 -9.94 3.02
N LEU A 191 -5.13 -8.82 3.06
CA LEU A 191 -5.05 -7.84 4.15
C LEU A 191 -5.67 -8.44 5.41
N THR A 192 -4.89 -8.50 6.48
CA THR A 192 -5.39 -8.88 7.82
C THR A 192 -5.51 -7.64 8.66
N ILE A 193 -6.71 -7.37 9.18
CA ILE A 193 -7.03 -6.25 10.05
C ILE A 193 -7.61 -6.82 11.34
N ASP A 194 -7.05 -6.44 12.49
CA ASP A 194 -7.42 -6.96 13.81
C ASP A 194 -8.54 -6.15 14.49
#